data_AF-A0AAW0WY99-F1
#
_entry.id   AF-A0AAW0WY99-F1
#
_cell.length_a   1.000
_cell.length_b   1.000
_cell.length_c   1.000
_cell.angle_alpha   90.00
_cell.angle_beta   90.00
_cell.angle_gamma   90.00
#
_symmetry.space_group_name_H-M   'P 1'
#
loop_
_entity.id
_entity.type
_entity.pdbx_description
1 polymer ?
#
loop_
_entity_poly.entity_id
_entity_poly.type
_entity_poly.pdbx_seq_one_letter_code
_entity_poly.pdbx_strand_id
1 'polypeptide(L)'
;MVVNLCHPDVMVVNLYHPDVLVVNLCHPDVMVVNLCHPDVLVVNLCHPDVMVVNLCHPDVLVVNLCQPDVLVVNLCQPDVLVVNLCQPDLLVVNLCQPDLLVVNLCQPDLLVVNLCQPDLLVVNLCQPDLWLSTSASQTSWLSTSARLESQQYYGLHVVSLTAVNNTVRLPGSGTTLRVI
;
A
#
# COMPACT_ATOMS: atom_id res chain seq x y z
N MET A 1 2.79 -23.40 -4.79
CA MET A 1 2.50 -23.27 -6.24
C MET A 1 3.31 -22.12 -6.81
N VAL A 2 3.89 -22.28 -8.00
CA VAL A 2 4.58 -21.20 -8.72
C VAL A 2 3.86 -20.98 -10.06
N VAL A 3 3.49 -19.74 -10.35
CA VAL A 3 2.84 -19.32 -11.60
C VAL A 3 3.74 -18.32 -12.30
N ASN A 4 4.17 -18.66 -13.52
CA ASN A 4 4.99 -17.78 -14.37
C ASN A 4 4.30 -17.61 -15.72
N LEU A 5 3.86 -16.40 -16.06
CA LEU A 5 3.20 -16.12 -17.34
C LEU A 5 3.70 -14.80 -17.91
N CYS A 6 3.65 -14.69 -19.24
CA CYS A 6 3.92 -13.45 -19.96
C CYS A 6 2.71 -13.15 -20.84
N HIS A 7 2.17 -11.94 -20.73
CA HIS A 7 0.98 -11.44 -21.41
C HIS A 7 -0.32 -12.23 -21.10
N PRO A 8 -0.64 -12.53 -19.82
CA PRO A 8 -1.98 -13.04 -19.53
C PRO A 8 -2.97 -11.87 -19.42
N ASP A 9 -4.01 -11.86 -20.23
CA ASP A 9 -5.05 -10.81 -20.16
C ASP A 9 -5.65 -10.72 -18.75
N VAL A 10 -6.12 -11.86 -18.20
CA VAL A 10 -6.75 -11.90 -16.87
C VAL A 10 -6.30 -13.12 -16.09
N MET A 11 -5.91 -12.89 -14.84
CA MET A 11 -5.56 -13.94 -13.88
C MET A 11 -6.33 -13.76 -12.58
N VAL A 12 -7.02 -14.83 -12.17
CA VAL A 12 -7.76 -14.87 -10.90
C VAL A 12 -7.27 -16.06 -10.10
N VAL A 13 -6.81 -15.81 -8.87
CA VAL A 13 -6.35 -16.85 -7.94
C VAL A 13 -7.18 -16.77 -6.68
N ASN A 14 -7.91 -17.86 -6.39
CA ASN A 14 -8.70 -18.03 -5.18
C ASN A 14 -8.26 -19.31 -4.48
N LEU A 15 -7.62 -19.20 -3.32
CA LEU A 15 -7.14 -20.37 -2.57
C LEU A 15 -7.48 -20.22 -1.07
N TYR A 16 -7.60 -21.36 -0.41
CA TYR A 16 -7.85 -21.46 1.03
C TYR A 16 -6.78 -22.37 1.62
N HIS A 17 -6.03 -21.88 2.61
CA HIS A 17 -4.84 -22.54 3.18
C HIS A 17 -3.75 -22.93 2.17
N PRO A 18 -3.25 -22.03 1.30
CA PRO A 18 -2.06 -22.33 0.53
C PRO A 18 -0.79 -22.10 1.37
N ASP A 19 0.04 -23.12 1.53
CA ASP A 19 1.33 -22.96 2.21
C ASP A 19 2.19 -21.87 1.55
N VAL A 20 2.46 -22.01 0.24
CA VAL A 20 3.28 -21.04 -0.50
C VAL A 20 2.71 -20.78 -1.89
N LEU A 21 2.51 -19.52 -2.24
CA LEU A 21 2.18 -19.06 -3.59
C LEU A 21 3.22 -18.05 -4.08
N VAL A 22 3.81 -18.33 -5.24
CA VAL A 22 4.68 -17.40 -5.97
C VAL A 22 4.06 -17.10 -7.32
N VAL A 23 3.84 -15.82 -7.62
CA VAL A 23 3.27 -15.35 -8.89
C VAL A 23 4.25 -14.39 -9.55
N ASN A 24 4.72 -14.73 -10.74
CA ASN A 24 5.54 -13.86 -11.57
C ASN A 24 4.85 -13.62 -12.91
N LEU A 25 4.39 -12.39 -13.18
CA LEU A 25 3.74 -12.05 -14.45
C LEU A 25 4.41 -10.84 -15.11
N CYS A 26 4.50 -10.88 -16.43
CA CYS A 26 4.91 -9.74 -17.24
C CYS A 26 3.75 -9.32 -18.13
N HIS A 27 3.37 -8.04 -18.10
CA HIS A 27 2.26 -7.45 -18.86
C HIS A 27 0.89 -8.14 -18.64
N PRO A 28 0.43 -8.37 -17.41
CA PRO A 28 -0.96 -8.77 -17.21
C PRO A 28 -1.90 -7.55 -17.29
N ASP A 29 -3.03 -7.64 -17.97
CA ASP A 29 -4.01 -6.53 -17.90
C ASP A 29 -4.64 -6.52 -16.49
N VAL A 30 -5.11 -7.67 -16.01
CA VAL A 30 -5.79 -7.77 -14.70
C VAL A 30 -5.32 -8.96 -13.87
N MET A 31 -4.94 -8.70 -12.62
CA MET A 31 -4.67 -9.72 -11.61
C MET A 31 -5.56 -9.55 -10.37
N VAL A 32 -6.29 -10.60 -9.99
CA VAL A 32 -7.04 -10.66 -8.73
C VAL A 32 -6.57 -11.84 -7.90
N VAL A 33 -6.14 -11.57 -6.67
CA VAL A 33 -5.71 -12.58 -5.70
C VAL A 33 -6.59 -12.50 -4.46
N ASN A 34 -7.32 -13.57 -4.16
CA ASN A 34 -8.04 -13.72 -2.90
C ASN A 34 -7.53 -14.96 -2.17
N LEU A 35 -6.83 -14.79 -1.04
CA LEU A 35 -6.38 -15.91 -0.22
C LEU A 35 -6.86 -15.76 1.22
N CYS A 36 -7.06 -16.90 1.87
CA CYS A 36 -7.37 -16.96 3.28
C CYS A 36 -6.40 -17.96 3.93
N HIS A 37 -5.70 -17.52 4.98
CA HIS A 37 -4.63 -18.23 5.67
C HIS A 37 -3.49 -18.71 4.75
N PRO A 38 -2.89 -17.86 3.90
CA PRO A 38 -1.65 -18.23 3.24
C PRO A 38 -0.46 -18.09 4.19
N ASP A 39 0.44 -19.07 4.27
CA ASP A 39 1.68 -18.86 5.04
C ASP A 39 2.55 -17.84 4.30
N VAL A 40 2.76 -18.03 2.99
CA VAL A 40 3.60 -17.12 2.18
C VAL A 40 2.97 -16.81 0.82
N LEU A 41 2.85 -15.51 0.52
CA LEU A 41 2.58 -15.01 -0.82
C LEU A 41 3.72 -14.10 -1.30
N VAL A 42 4.29 -14.42 -2.45
CA VAL A 42 5.22 -13.56 -3.18
C VAL A 42 4.64 -13.23 -4.54
N VAL A 43 4.50 -11.94 -4.84
CA VAL A 43 4.03 -11.46 -6.15
C VAL A 43 5.05 -10.52 -6.77
N ASN A 44 5.51 -10.85 -7.97
CA ASN A 44 6.36 -10.00 -8.79
C ASN A 44 5.66 -9.71 -10.12
N LEU A 45 5.27 -8.46 -10.37
CA LEU A 45 4.67 -8.07 -11.65
C LEU A 45 5.45 -6.94 -12.32
N CYS A 46 5.47 -6.97 -13.65
CA CYS A 46 5.97 -5.87 -14.48
C CYS A 46 4.87 -5.41 -15.43
N HIS A 47 4.54 -4.12 -15.41
CA HIS A 47 3.50 -3.49 -16.21
C HIS A 47 2.09 -4.11 -16.06
N PRO A 48 1.56 -4.29 -14.83
CA PRO A 48 0.15 -4.64 -14.69
C PRO A 48 -0.74 -3.40 -14.83
N ASP A 49 -1.85 -3.46 -15.58
CA ASP A 49 -2.80 -2.34 -15.57
C ASP A 49 -3.52 -2.30 -14.21
N VAL A 50 -4.09 -3.43 -13.78
CA VAL A 50 -4.84 -3.51 -12.52
C VAL A 50 -4.45 -4.73 -11.69
N MET A 51 -4.13 -4.49 -10.42
CA MET A 51 -3.93 -5.53 -9.43
C MET A 51 -4.80 -5.30 -8.18
N VAL A 52 -5.54 -6.34 -7.80
CA VAL A 52 -6.32 -6.38 -6.56
C VAL A 52 -5.89 -7.57 -5.71
N VAL A 53 -5.50 -7.30 -4.47
CA VAL A 53 -5.08 -8.31 -3.49
C VAL A 53 -5.96 -8.22 -2.25
N ASN A 54 -6.67 -9.29 -1.93
CA ASN A 54 -7.43 -9.43 -0.69
C ASN A 54 -6.91 -10.65 0.08
N LEU A 55 -6.27 -10.42 1.23
CA LEU A 55 -5.80 -11.51 2.08
C LEU A 55 -6.37 -11.42 3.50
N CYS A 56 -6.62 -12.58 4.08
CA CYS A 56 -7.09 -12.74 5.45
C CYS A 56 -6.12 -13.67 6.19
N HIS A 57 -5.50 -13.19 7.27
CA HIS A 57 -4.49 -13.88 8.06
C HIS A 57 -3.29 -14.42 7.25
N PRO A 58 -2.59 -13.61 6.44
CA PRO A 58 -1.33 -14.04 5.84
C PRO A 58 -0.17 -13.93 6.86
N ASP A 59 0.70 -14.94 6.97
CA ASP A 59 1.91 -14.78 7.79
C ASP A 59 2.87 -13.82 7.08
N VAL A 60 3.16 -14.06 5.79
CA VAL A 60 4.09 -13.21 5.02
C VAL A 60 3.54 -12.85 3.65
N LEU A 61 3.51 -11.55 3.36
CA LEU A 61 3.25 -11.00 2.03
C LEU A 61 4.42 -10.15 1.53
N VAL A 62 4.94 -10.50 0.35
CA VAL A 62 5.92 -9.71 -0.40
C VAL A 62 5.35 -9.35 -1.76
N VAL A 63 5.26 -8.05 -2.05
CA VAL A 63 4.78 -7.52 -3.34
C VAL A 63 5.84 -6.62 -3.96
N ASN A 64 6.31 -6.98 -5.15
CA ASN A 64 7.20 -6.16 -5.97
C ASN A 64 6.53 -5.84 -7.31
N LEU A 65 6.20 -4.57 -7.55
CA LEU A 65 5.61 -4.15 -8.84
C LEU A 65 6.46 -3.06 -9.49
N CYS A 66 6.61 -3.16 -10.81
CA CYS A 66 7.17 -2.12 -11.64
C CYS A 66 6.11 -1.60 -12.60
N GLN A 67 5.87 -0.30 -12.58
CA GLN A 67 4.91 0.42 -13.43
C GLN A 67 3.48 -0.17 -13.39
N PRO A 68 2.86 -0.33 -12.20
CA PRO A 68 1.44 -0.64 -12.15
C PRO A 68 0.60 0.63 -12.34
N ASP A 69 -0.47 0.59 -13.15
CA ASP A 69 -1.40 1.74 -13.18
C ASP A 69 -2.19 1.79 -11.87
N VAL A 70 -2.79 0.67 -11.45
CA VAL A 70 -3.60 0.61 -10.23
C VAL A 70 -3.26 -0.62 -9.38
N LEU A 71 -2.91 -0.35 -8.11
CA LEU A 71 -2.80 -1.39 -7.08
C LEU A 71 -3.74 -1.11 -5.90
N VAL A 72 -4.59 -2.10 -5.59
CA VAL A 72 -5.44 -2.12 -4.40
C VAL A 72 -5.07 -3.31 -3.53
N VAL A 73 -4.71 -3.05 -2.28
CA VAL A 73 -4.34 -4.07 -1.29
C VAL A 73 -5.23 -3.94 -0.06
N ASN A 74 -5.97 -5.00 0.25
CA ASN A 74 -6.74 -5.12 1.49
C ASN A 74 -6.24 -6.33 2.29
N LEU A 75 -5.65 -6.10 3.45
CA LEU A 75 -5.21 -7.18 4.34
C LEU A 75 -5.85 -7.06 5.72
N CYS A 76 -6.25 -8.20 6.27
CA CYS A 76 -6.66 -8.34 7.65
C CYS A 76 -5.69 -9.26 8.38
N GLN A 77 -5.14 -8.78 9.49
CA GLN A 77 -4.21 -9.48 10.38
C GLN A 77 -2.99 -10.10 9.66
N PRO A 78 -2.22 -9.32 8.87
CA PRO A 78 -0.94 -9.81 8.37
C PRO A 78 0.15 -9.71 9.45
N ASP A 79 0.97 -10.75 9.62
CA ASP A 79 2.15 -10.63 10.50
C ASP A 79 3.20 -9.73 9.83
N VAL A 80 3.55 -10.02 8.57
CA VAL A 80 4.55 -9.24 7.82
C VAL A 80 4.06 -8.86 6.43
N LEU A 81 4.08 -7.55 6.14
CA LEU A 81 3.87 -7.00 4.81
C LEU A 81 5.08 -6.19 4.34
N VAL A 82 5.63 -6.58 3.19
CA VAL A 82 6.65 -5.82 2.46
C VAL A 82 6.14 -5.47 1.06
N VAL A 83 6.08 -4.18 0.76
CA VAL A 83 5.65 -3.66 -0.55
C VAL A 83 6.75 -2.78 -1.14
N ASN A 84 7.21 -3.14 -2.35
CA ASN A 84 8.12 -2.32 -3.14
C ASN A 84 7.46 -1.97 -4.48
N LEU A 85 7.17 -0.69 -4.72
CA LEU A 85 6.63 -0.24 -6.01
C LEU A 85 7.53 0.81 -6.64
N CYS A 86 7.69 0.70 -7.96
CA CYS A 86 8.34 1.70 -8.78
C CYS A 86 7.34 2.23 -9.80
N GLN A 87 7.13 3.54 -9.81
CA GLN A 87 6.24 4.28 -10.71
C GLN A 87 4.78 3.78 -10.72
N PRO A 88 4.10 3.65 -9.56
CA PRO A 88 2.66 3.39 -9.56
C PRO A 88 1.85 4.68 -9.81
N ASP A 89 0.83 4.64 -10.65
CA ASP A 89 -0.08 5.80 -10.78
C ASP A 89 -1.00 5.91 -9.55
N LEU A 90 -1.60 4.80 -9.14
CA LEU A 90 -2.47 4.74 -7.95
C LEU A 90 -2.16 3.56 -7.05
N LEU A 91 -1.86 3.85 -5.78
CA LEU A 91 -1.78 2.86 -4.72
C LEU A 91 -2.82 3.13 -3.63
N VAL A 92 -3.67 2.14 -3.37
CA VAL A 92 -4.60 2.12 -2.23
C VAL A 92 -4.29 0.93 -1.33
N VAL A 93 -3.97 1.19 -0.07
CA VAL A 93 -3.64 0.16 0.93
C VAL A 93 -4.55 0.31 2.14
N ASN A 94 -5.33 -0.73 2.44
CA ASN A 94 -6.13 -0.85 3.66
C ASN A 94 -5.62 -2.03 4.49
N LEU A 95 -5.11 -1.76 5.69
CA LEU A 95 -4.63 -2.79 6.60
C LEU A 95 -5.33 -2.69 7.95
N CYS A 96 -5.75 -3.85 8.46
CA CYS A 96 -6.30 -4.00 9.80
C CYS A 96 -5.38 -4.92 10.60
N GLN A 97 -4.86 -4.42 11.71
CA GLN A 97 -3.99 -5.14 12.66
C GLN A 97 -2.75 -5.78 12.02
N PRO A 98 -1.92 -5.03 11.26
CA PRO A 98 -0.62 -5.55 10.83
C PRO A 98 0.41 -5.48 11.97
N ASP A 99 1.19 -6.54 12.17
CA ASP A 99 2.31 -6.52 13.13
C ASP A 99 3.48 -5.68 12.57
N LEU A 100 3.90 -5.96 11.32
CA LEU A 100 4.95 -5.24 10.62
C LEU A 100 4.54 -4.83 9.21
N LEU A 101 4.59 -3.53 8.92
CA LEU A 101 4.46 -2.97 7.58
C LEU A 101 5.73 -2.24 7.13
N VAL A 102 6.28 -2.66 5.99
CA VAL A 102 7.36 -1.95 5.28
C VAL A 102 6.92 -1.62 3.87
N VAL A 103 6.91 -0.33 3.52
CA VAL A 103 6.51 0.18 2.21
C VAL A 103 7.62 1.04 1.62
N ASN A 104 8.14 0.66 0.46
CA ASN A 104 9.07 1.46 -0.33
C ASN A 104 8.42 1.84 -1.66
N LEU A 105 8.28 3.14 -1.92
CA LEU A 105 7.68 3.65 -3.15
C LEU A 105 8.62 4.63 -3.82
N CYS A 106 8.82 4.46 -5.12
CA CYS A 106 9.59 5.37 -5.95
C CYS A 106 8.66 5.96 -7.02
N GLN A 107 8.54 7.28 -7.05
CA GLN A 107 7.72 8.03 -7.99
C GLN A 107 6.24 7.61 -8.06
N PRO A 108 5.51 7.51 -6.92
CA PRO A 108 4.06 7.32 -6.99
C PRO A 108 3.34 8.63 -7.34
N ASP A 109 2.34 8.56 -8.22
CA ASP A 109 1.49 9.71 -8.51
C ASP A 109 0.51 9.96 -7.34
N LEU A 110 -0.21 8.91 -6.92
CA LEU A 110 -1.14 8.97 -5.79
C LEU A 110 -1.00 7.77 -4.83
N LEU A 111 -0.76 8.09 -3.55
CA LEU A 111 -0.75 7.12 -2.46
C LEU A 111 -1.86 7.37 -1.45
N VAL A 112 -2.69 6.36 -1.18
CA VAL A 112 -3.70 6.34 -0.10
C VAL A 112 -3.45 5.14 0.81
N VAL A 113 -3.19 5.42 2.09
CA VAL A 113 -2.94 4.37 3.10
C VAL A 113 -3.89 4.54 4.28
N ASN A 114 -4.63 3.49 4.61
CA ASN A 114 -5.49 3.42 5.79
C ASN A 114 -5.07 2.26 6.69
N LEU A 115 -4.68 2.59 7.93
CA LEU A 115 -4.19 1.61 8.91
C LEU A 115 -5.06 1.63 10.17
N CYS A 116 -5.57 0.46 10.54
CA CYS A 116 -6.22 0.26 11.83
C CYS A 116 -5.30 -0.57 12.73
N GLN A 117 -4.89 -0.03 13.88
CA GLN A 117 -4.07 -0.73 14.88
C GLN A 117 -2.79 -1.40 14.34
N PRO A 118 -1.90 -0.70 13.60
CA PRO A 118 -0.58 -1.24 13.29
C PRO A 118 0.33 -1.23 14.53
N ASP A 119 1.15 -2.26 14.68
CA ASP A 119 2.20 -2.31 15.70
C ASP A 119 3.46 -1.55 15.24
N LEU A 120 3.98 -1.86 14.05
CA LEU A 120 5.13 -1.17 13.45
C LEU A 120 4.91 -0.78 11.99
N LEU A 121 5.21 0.49 11.66
CA LEU A 121 5.11 1.04 10.31
C LEU A 121 6.41 1.72 9.87
N VAL A 122 6.94 1.29 8.73
CA VAL A 122 8.03 1.94 8.01
C VAL A 122 7.59 2.28 6.60
N VAL A 123 7.62 3.58 6.25
CA VAL A 123 7.29 4.06 4.90
C VAL A 123 8.42 4.91 4.36
N ASN A 124 8.94 4.52 3.19
CA ASN A 124 9.96 5.25 2.46
C ASN A 124 9.39 5.68 1.10
N LEU A 125 9.37 6.99 0.87
CA LEU A 125 8.85 7.59 -0.36
C LEU A 125 9.95 8.39 -1.06
N CYS A 126 10.23 8.04 -2.30
CA CYS A 126 11.09 8.82 -3.18
C CYS A 126 10.22 9.54 -4.21
N GLN A 127 10.22 10.87 -4.21
CA GLN A 127 9.50 11.71 -5.19
C GLN A 127 7.99 11.38 -5.36
N PRO A 128 7.16 11.38 -4.30
CA PRO A 128 5.71 11.28 -4.47
C PRO A 128 5.10 12.60 -4.98
N ASP A 129 4.14 12.51 -5.89
CA ASP A 129 3.35 13.68 -6.32
C ASP A 129 2.28 14.04 -5.28
N LEU A 130 1.53 13.04 -4.78
CA LEU A 130 0.53 13.21 -3.73
C LEU A 130 0.47 12.01 -2.77
N TRP A 131 0.35 12.29 -1.47
CA TRP A 131 0.18 11.27 -0.44
C TRP A 131 -0.86 11.65 0.62
N LEU A 132 -1.77 10.70 0.90
CA LEU A 132 -2.74 10.71 1.98
C LEU A 132 -2.55 9.46 2.87
N SER A 133 -2.49 9.65 4.19
CA SER A 133 -2.50 8.56 5.16
C SER A 133 -3.43 8.83 6.33
N THR A 134 -4.19 7.82 6.73
CA THR A 134 -4.96 7.79 7.98
C THR A 134 -4.50 6.61 8.83
N SER A 135 -4.30 6.84 10.12
CA SER A 135 -4.01 5.76 11.06
C SER A 135 -4.80 5.93 12.35
N ALA A 136 -5.39 4.84 12.85
CA ALA A 136 -6.03 4.79 14.15
C ALA A 136 -5.19 3.90 15.07
N SER A 137 -4.32 4.49 15.91
CA SER A 137 -3.54 3.75 16.93
C SER A 137 -3.23 4.60 18.16
N GLN A 138 -3.09 3.94 19.32
CA GLN A 138 -2.67 4.55 20.59
C GLN A 138 -1.14 4.64 20.75
N THR A 139 -0.36 3.97 19.93
CA THR A 139 1.12 4.03 19.94
C THR A 139 1.64 3.47 18.61
N SER A 140 2.00 4.32 17.65
CA SER A 140 2.71 3.91 16.44
C SER A 140 3.98 4.73 16.28
N TRP A 141 5.12 4.05 16.12
CA TRP A 141 6.36 4.69 15.68
C TRP A 141 6.28 4.86 14.17
N LEU A 142 5.89 6.06 13.74
CA LEU A 142 5.90 6.44 12.33
C LEU A 142 7.31 6.95 11.97
N SER A 143 8.10 6.15 11.26
CA SER A 143 9.27 6.67 10.56
C SER A 143 8.94 6.83 9.08
N THR A 144 8.64 8.06 8.69
CA THR A 144 8.49 8.44 7.29
C THR A 144 9.73 9.17 6.84
N SER A 145 10.40 8.67 5.81
CA SER A 145 11.40 9.44 5.08
C SER A 145 10.85 9.75 3.69
N ALA A 146 10.66 11.03 3.37
CA ALA A 146 10.31 11.49 2.04
C ALA A 146 11.46 12.36 1.51
N ARG A 147 12.14 11.91 0.45
CA ARG A 147 13.15 12.73 -0.23
C ARG A 147 12.48 13.52 -1.35
N LEU A 148 12.24 14.81 -1.09
CA LEU A 148 11.76 15.78 -2.07
C LEU A 148 12.98 16.49 -2.68
N GLU A 149 13.34 16.15 -3.92
CA GLU A 149 14.30 16.96 -4.67
C GLU A 149 13.53 18.08 -5.39
N SER A 150 13.93 19.32 -5.15
CA SER A 150 13.25 20.55 -5.55
C SER A 150 12.88 20.59 -7.03
N GLN A 151 11.61 20.36 -7.35
CA GLN A 151 10.92 20.81 -8.55
C GLN A 151 9.59 21.41 -8.07
N GLN A 152 9.25 22.61 -8.52
CA GLN A 152 8.07 23.36 -8.06
C GLN A 152 6.77 22.62 -8.38
N TYR A 153 6.24 21.85 -7.43
CA TYR A 153 4.91 21.26 -7.50
C TYR A 153 4.00 21.88 -6.45
N TYR A 154 2.82 22.36 -6.88
CA TYR A 154 1.73 22.85 -6.04
C TYR A 154 1.03 21.66 -5.35
N GLY A 155 1.74 20.92 -4.50
CA GLY A 155 1.22 19.77 -3.77
C GLY A 155 0.63 20.18 -2.42
N LEU A 156 -0.64 19.87 -2.18
CA LEU A 156 -1.31 20.12 -0.91
C LEU A 156 -0.67 19.23 0.18
N HIS A 157 0.13 19.82 1.08
CA HIS A 157 0.63 19.12 2.27
C HIS A 157 -0.51 18.90 3.27
N VAL A 158 -1.15 17.72 3.25
CA VAL A 158 -2.10 17.36 4.33
C VAL A 158 -1.35 16.73 5.49
N VAL A 159 -1.37 17.50 6.57
CA VAL A 159 -0.86 17.23 7.91
C VAL A 159 -1.54 15.99 8.52
N SER A 160 -0.78 15.22 9.30
CA SER A 160 -1.24 14.11 10.14
C SER A 160 -2.61 14.40 10.76
N LEU A 161 -3.63 13.62 10.37
CA LEU A 161 -4.90 13.55 11.08
C LEU A 161 -4.75 12.58 12.24
N THR A 162 -4.00 12.96 13.29
CA THR A 162 -4.21 12.35 14.60
C THR A 162 -5.51 12.90 15.15
N ALA A 163 -6.56 12.09 15.16
CA ALA A 163 -7.82 12.43 15.80
C ALA A 163 -7.62 12.52 17.32
N VAL A 164 -7.20 13.70 17.80
CA VAL A 164 -7.35 14.11 19.20
C VAL A 164 -8.21 15.37 19.19
N ASN A 165 -9.52 15.19 19.45
CA ASN A 165 -10.52 16.24 19.70
C ASN A 165 -10.90 17.20 18.53
N ASN A 166 -11.41 16.67 17.42
CA ASN A 166 -12.33 17.34 16.46
C ASN A 166 -12.04 18.80 16.06
N THR A 167 -10.77 19.22 15.94
CA THR A 167 -10.42 20.51 15.34
C THR A 167 -9.12 20.40 14.54
N VAL A 168 -9.14 20.85 13.29
CA VAL A 168 -7.96 20.88 12.41
C VAL A 168 -7.55 22.33 12.17
N ARG A 169 -6.27 22.65 12.40
CA ARG A 169 -5.64 23.93 12.04
C ARG A 169 -4.64 23.69 10.91
N LEU A 170 -4.87 24.30 9.75
CA LEU A 170 -3.92 24.32 8.65
C LEU A 170 -2.85 25.41 8.90
N PRO A 171 -1.55 25.12 8.73
CA PRO A 171 -0.51 26.14 8.84
C PRO A 171 -0.55 27.07 7.62
N GLY A 172 -0.65 28.38 7.86
CA GLY A 172 -0.50 29.44 6.83
C GLY A 172 -1.78 30.20 6.43
N SER A 173 -2.98 29.70 6.73
CA SER A 173 -4.24 30.37 6.33
C SER A 173 -5.08 30.91 7.48
N GLY A 174 -4.68 30.71 8.74
CA GLY A 174 -5.46 31.12 9.92
C GLY A 174 -6.87 30.49 9.99
N THR A 175 -7.18 29.52 9.12
CA THR A 175 -8.52 28.97 8.98
C THR A 175 -8.61 27.65 9.75
N THR A 176 -9.45 27.62 10.79
CA THR A 176 -9.86 26.39 11.48
C THR A 176 -11.04 25.76 10.74
N LEU A 177 -10.88 24.53 10.26
CA LEU A 177 -11.98 23.73 9.75
C LEU A 177 -12.48 22.81 10.88
N ARG A 178 -13.77 22.92 11.20
CA ARG A 178 -14.49 21.93 12.01
C ARG A 178 -14.99 20.85 11.06
N VAL A 179 -14.54 19.61 11.26
CA VAL A 179 -15.18 18.44 10.66
C VAL A 179 -16.46 18.21 11.45
N ILE A 180 -17.61 18.29 10.78
CA ILE A 180 -18.93 17.91 11.33
C ILE A 180 -19.06 16.40 11.20
#